data_AF-A0A4W5MH35-F1
#
_entry.id   AF-A0A4W5MH35-F1
#
_cell.length_a   1.000
_cell.length_b   1.000
_cell.length_c   1.000
_cell.angle_alpha   90.00
_cell.angle_beta   90.00
_cell.angle_gamma   90.00
#
_symmetry.space_group_name_H-M   'P 1'
#
loop_
_entity.id
_entity.type
_entity.pdbx_description
1 polymer ?
#
loop_
_entity_poly.entity_id
_entity_poly.type
_entity_poly.pdbx_seq_one_letter_code
_entity_poly.pdbx_strand_id
1 'polypeptide(L)'
;MLWGCFALEDRPSSLSVEKGDSSSPSFNPSDNSLLSSSSPIDEMEERKTGFLKRRHYVLLELVETERDYVRDLGLVVESYMTRMKEEGVPDDMKGKDKIVFGNIHQIYDWHRDFFMGELEKCLEDPDRLGTLFVKHERRLHMYIVYCQNKPKSEHIVSEYIDTYFEDLKQRLGHRLQITDLLIKPVQRIMKYQLLLKDFLKFSKKAGLDSVELEKGVEIMCIVPKRCNDMMNVGRLQGFDVR
;
A
#
# COMPACT_ATOMS: atom_id res chain seq x y z
N MET A 1 7.82 3.17 17.19
CA MET A 1 6.57 3.97 17.18
C MET A 1 5.94 4.03 15.79
N LEU A 2 6.68 4.31 14.71
CA LEU A 2 6.12 4.36 13.33
C LEU A 2 5.33 3.10 12.91
N TRP A 3 5.85 1.88 13.14
CA TRP A 3 5.16 0.64 12.76
C TRP A 3 3.86 0.37 13.54
N GLY A 4 3.75 0.88 14.77
CA GLY A 4 2.56 0.74 15.60
C GLY A 4 1.45 1.75 15.26
N CYS A 5 1.81 2.94 14.75
CA CYS A 5 0.85 3.94 14.30
C CYS A 5 0.18 3.57 12.97
N PHE A 6 0.91 3.00 12.01
CA PHE A 6 0.35 2.67 10.69
C PHE A 6 -0.65 1.49 10.68
N ALA A 7 -0.76 0.74 11.77
CA ALA A 7 -1.75 -0.34 11.87
C ALA A 7 -3.19 0.16 12.11
N LEU A 8 -3.38 1.46 12.36
CA LEU A 8 -4.66 2.01 12.84
C LEU A 8 -5.34 3.02 11.91
N GLU A 9 -4.73 3.42 10.80
CA GLU A 9 -5.32 4.44 9.95
C GLU A 9 -6.02 3.85 8.70
N ASP A 10 -7.29 4.25 8.60
CA ASP A 10 -8.25 4.10 7.52
C ASP A 10 -8.97 2.77 7.32
N ARG A 11 -9.95 2.56 8.22
CA ARG A 11 -11.22 1.93 7.87
C ARG A 11 -12.35 2.94 8.08
N PRO A 12 -12.99 3.50 7.04
CA PRO A 12 -14.27 4.15 7.25
C PRO A 12 -15.31 3.05 7.50
N SER A 13 -15.90 3.03 8.69
CA SER A 13 -17.06 2.22 9.04
C SER A 13 -18.06 3.10 9.76
N SER A 14 -19.06 3.61 9.06
CA SER A 14 -20.44 3.78 9.56
C SER A 14 -21.29 4.59 8.58
N LEU A 15 -22.28 3.93 7.96
CA LEU A 15 -23.53 4.59 7.61
C LEU A 15 -24.52 4.17 8.69
N SER A 16 -24.80 5.11 9.60
CA SER A 16 -25.84 4.97 10.62
C SER A 16 -27.21 5.10 9.96
N VAL A 17 -28.08 4.12 10.19
CA VAL A 17 -29.49 4.15 9.80
C VAL A 17 -30.26 4.77 10.96
N GLU A 18 -30.87 5.94 10.75
CA GLU A 18 -31.84 6.50 11.69
C GLU A 18 -33.21 5.83 11.52
N LYS A 19 -33.84 5.57 12.66
CA LYS A 19 -35.16 4.96 12.82
C LYS A 19 -36.10 6.05 13.35
N GLY A 20 -37.19 6.33 12.65
CA GLY A 20 -38.21 7.29 13.05
C GLY A 20 -39.61 6.78 12.69
N ASP A 21 -40.53 6.92 13.64
CA ASP A 21 -41.77 6.16 13.82
C ASP A 21 -43.00 6.57 12.97
N SER A 22 -43.79 5.54 12.66
CA SER A 22 -45.26 5.41 12.79
C SER A 22 -46.23 6.44 12.21
N SER A 23 -47.06 6.01 11.24
CA SER A 23 -48.55 6.09 11.28
C SER A 23 -49.22 5.34 10.10
N SER A 24 -50.20 4.48 10.41
CA SER A 24 -51.17 3.86 9.47
C SER A 24 -52.50 4.64 9.53
N PRO A 25 -53.45 4.58 8.55
CA PRO A 25 -54.24 3.35 8.31
C PRO A 25 -54.75 3.08 6.86
N SER A 26 -54.98 1.78 6.61
CA SER A 26 -56.04 1.10 5.81
C SER A 26 -56.50 1.64 4.44
N PHE A 27 -56.42 0.82 3.38
CA PHE A 27 -57.55 0.03 2.84
C PHE A 27 -57.22 -0.71 1.52
N ASN A 28 -57.73 -1.95 1.46
CA ASN A 28 -58.12 -2.81 0.34
C ASN A 28 -57.17 -3.86 -0.28
N PRO A 29 -57.68 -5.11 -0.43
CA PRO A 29 -56.93 -6.28 -0.88
C PRO A 29 -57.14 -6.53 -2.38
N SER A 30 -56.28 -7.39 -2.93
CA SER A 30 -56.27 -7.91 -4.30
C SER A 30 -55.34 -7.15 -5.22
N ASP A 31 -54.06 -7.53 -5.19
CA ASP A 31 -53.36 -7.79 -6.43
C ASP A 31 -52.19 -8.76 -6.17
N ASN A 32 -52.18 -9.82 -6.98
CA ASN A 32 -51.17 -10.84 -7.19
C ASN A 32 -49.96 -10.79 -6.25
N SER A 33 -49.96 -11.70 -5.28
CA SER A 33 -48.74 -12.21 -4.65
C SER A 33 -47.87 -12.92 -5.69
N LEU A 34 -47.10 -12.15 -6.47
CA LEU A 34 -45.86 -12.62 -7.05
C LEU A 34 -44.88 -12.73 -5.87
N LEU A 35 -45.01 -13.80 -5.11
CA LEU A 35 -43.93 -14.27 -4.25
C LEU A 35 -42.79 -14.61 -5.20
N SER A 36 -41.87 -13.66 -5.37
CA SER A 36 -40.57 -13.93 -5.98
C SER A 36 -39.82 -14.81 -4.98
N SER A 37 -40.15 -16.10 -4.93
CA SER A 37 -39.42 -17.09 -4.17
C SER A 37 -38.13 -17.35 -4.95
N SER A 38 -37.11 -16.54 -4.70
CA SER A 38 -35.75 -16.83 -5.17
C SER A 38 -35.41 -18.24 -4.73
N SER A 39 -34.95 -19.07 -5.67
CA SER A 39 -34.55 -20.42 -5.29
C SER A 39 -33.30 -20.33 -4.40
N PRO A 40 -33.04 -21.30 -3.51
CA PRO A 40 -31.81 -21.34 -2.71
C PRO A 40 -30.52 -21.29 -3.56
N ILE A 41 -30.63 -21.66 -4.85
CA ILE A 41 -29.54 -21.61 -5.83
C ILE A 41 -29.31 -20.17 -6.30
N ASP A 42 -30.37 -19.43 -6.61
CA ASP A 42 -30.29 -18.02 -7.03
C ASP A 42 -29.68 -17.15 -5.93
N GLU A 43 -30.06 -17.37 -4.66
CA GLU A 43 -29.49 -16.66 -3.52
C GLU A 43 -28.00 -16.97 -3.29
N MET A 44 -27.56 -18.19 -3.63
CA MET A 44 -26.16 -18.60 -3.52
C MET A 44 -25.31 -17.97 -4.62
N GLU A 45 -25.80 -17.94 -5.86
CA GLU A 45 -25.15 -17.28 -6.99
C GLU A 45 -25.08 -15.75 -6.82
N GLU A 46 -26.13 -15.13 -6.27
CA GLU A 46 -26.12 -13.70 -5.95
C GLU A 46 -25.08 -13.37 -4.88
N ARG A 47 -24.97 -14.20 -3.82
CA ARG A 47 -23.93 -14.06 -2.80
C ARG A 47 -22.53 -14.20 -3.37
N LYS A 48 -22.30 -15.20 -4.24
CA LYS A 48 -21.01 -15.41 -4.93
C LYS A 48 -20.65 -14.21 -5.79
N THR A 49 -21.60 -13.70 -6.56
CA THR A 49 -21.45 -12.49 -7.38
C THR A 49 -21.08 -11.28 -6.52
N GLY A 50 -21.70 -11.14 -5.34
CA GLY A 50 -21.34 -10.09 -4.37
C GLY A 50 -19.89 -10.19 -3.87
N PHE A 51 -19.36 -11.39 -3.64
CA PHE A 51 -17.96 -11.58 -3.25
C PHE A 51 -16.99 -11.30 -4.39
N LEU A 52 -17.33 -11.67 -5.63
CA LEU A 52 -16.53 -11.36 -6.82
C LEU A 52 -16.43 -9.85 -7.05
N LYS A 53 -17.52 -9.09 -6.86
CA LYS A 53 -17.50 -7.62 -6.92
C LYS A 53 -16.56 -7.03 -5.86
N ARG A 54 -16.64 -7.49 -4.61
CA ARG A 54 -15.74 -7.02 -3.54
C ARG A 54 -14.29 -7.38 -3.79
N ARG A 55 -14.02 -8.58 -4.29
CA ARG A 55 -12.69 -9.01 -4.74
C ARG A 55 -12.14 -8.07 -5.81
N HIS A 56 -12.97 -7.70 -6.79
CA HIS A 56 -12.60 -6.76 -7.86
C HIS A 56 -12.29 -5.36 -7.31
N TYR A 57 -13.09 -4.82 -6.38
CA TYR A 57 -12.80 -3.52 -5.77
C TYR A 57 -11.47 -3.48 -5.02
N VAL A 58 -11.11 -4.55 -4.29
CA VAL A 58 -9.80 -4.63 -3.62
C VAL A 58 -8.66 -4.59 -4.63
N LEU A 59 -8.81 -5.26 -5.77
CA LEU A 59 -7.81 -5.24 -6.84
C LEU A 59 -7.72 -3.88 -7.52
N LEU A 60 -8.85 -3.22 -7.78
CA LEU A 60 -8.87 -1.84 -8.28
C LEU A 60 -8.14 -0.90 -7.33
N GLU A 61 -8.44 -0.96 -6.03
CA GLU A 61 -7.75 -0.16 -5.00
C GLU A 61 -6.24 -0.43 -5.03
N LEU A 62 -5.82 -1.69 -5.15
CA LEU A 62 -4.40 -2.04 -5.24
C LEU A 62 -3.71 -1.35 -6.41
N VAL A 63 -4.31 -1.38 -7.60
CA VAL A 63 -3.73 -0.81 -8.82
C VAL A 63 -3.76 0.72 -8.79
N GLU A 64 -4.86 1.33 -8.35
CA GLU A 64 -4.97 2.80 -8.26
C GLU A 64 -3.96 3.36 -7.27
N THR A 65 -3.90 2.78 -6.06
CA THR A 65 -2.93 3.19 -5.05
C THR A 65 -1.48 2.84 -5.43
N GLU A 66 -1.27 1.92 -6.38
CA GLU A 66 0.06 1.68 -6.96
C GLU A 66 0.50 2.83 -7.87
N ARG A 67 -0.40 3.34 -8.72
CA ARG A 67 -0.11 4.50 -9.57
C ARG A 67 0.25 5.72 -8.72
N ASP A 68 -0.50 5.92 -7.64
CA ASP A 68 -0.21 6.97 -6.67
C ASP A 68 1.17 6.79 -6.04
N TYR A 69 1.49 5.56 -5.62
CA TYR A 69 2.78 5.23 -5.04
C TYR A 69 3.94 5.49 -6.00
N VAL A 70 3.84 5.02 -7.25
CA VAL A 70 4.88 5.24 -8.27
C VAL A 70 5.07 6.72 -8.55
N ARG A 71 3.99 7.49 -8.70
CA ARG A 71 4.06 8.95 -8.87
C ARG A 71 4.78 9.60 -7.71
N ASP A 72 4.43 9.24 -6.49
CA ASP A 72 4.99 9.87 -5.30
C ASP A 72 6.47 9.50 -5.09
N LEU A 73 6.89 8.30 -5.48
CA LEU A 73 8.32 7.94 -5.56
C LEU A 73 9.05 8.76 -6.63
N GLY A 74 8.41 9.02 -7.77
CA GLY A 74 8.93 9.88 -8.82
C GLY A 74 9.22 11.29 -8.32
N LEU A 75 8.38 11.86 -7.45
CA LEU A 75 8.67 13.16 -6.82
C LEU A 75 10.00 13.16 -6.06
N VAL A 76 10.37 12.05 -5.42
CA VAL A 76 11.66 11.93 -4.73
C VAL A 76 12.80 11.78 -5.73
N VAL A 77 12.69 10.83 -6.65
CA VAL A 77 13.79 10.44 -7.54
C VAL A 77 14.02 11.46 -8.64
N GLU A 78 12.96 11.86 -9.33
CA GLU A 78 13.06 12.72 -10.51
C GLU A 78 13.13 14.20 -10.14
N SER A 79 12.62 14.60 -8.97
CA SER A 79 12.68 16.00 -8.51
C SER A 79 13.73 16.24 -7.42
N TYR A 80 13.57 15.69 -6.21
CA TYR A 80 14.48 15.98 -5.08
C TYR A 80 15.91 15.53 -5.39
N MET A 81 16.12 14.27 -5.77
CA MET A 81 17.46 13.74 -6.03
C MET A 81 18.14 14.44 -7.21
N THR A 82 17.41 14.68 -8.30
CA THR A 82 17.90 15.43 -9.47
C THR A 82 18.36 16.83 -9.04
N ARG A 83 17.53 17.55 -8.27
CA ARG A 83 17.85 18.93 -7.92
C ARG A 83 19.00 19.05 -6.94
N MET A 84 19.08 18.14 -5.97
CA MET A 84 20.24 18.06 -5.07
C MET A 84 21.53 17.77 -5.83
N LYS A 85 21.48 17.01 -6.92
CA LYS A 85 22.63 16.72 -7.77
C LYS A 85 23.04 17.92 -8.63
N GLU A 86 22.08 18.68 -9.16
CA GLU A 86 22.33 19.82 -10.04
C GLU A 86 22.76 21.08 -9.29
N GLU A 87 22.08 21.41 -8.19
CA GLU A 87 22.31 22.64 -7.42
C GLU A 87 23.28 22.43 -6.24
N GLY A 88 23.58 21.18 -5.91
CA GLY A 88 24.37 20.82 -4.74
C GLY A 88 23.57 20.77 -3.45
N VAL A 89 24.25 20.34 -2.39
CA VAL A 89 23.73 20.19 -1.03
C VAL A 89 24.51 21.08 -0.06
N PRO A 90 23.97 21.42 1.12
CA PRO A 90 24.69 22.13 2.17
C PRO A 90 26.03 21.44 2.49
N ASP A 91 27.05 22.23 2.85
CA ASP A 91 28.42 21.72 3.05
C ASP A 91 28.51 20.62 4.12
N ASP A 92 27.74 20.76 5.18
CA ASP A 92 27.60 19.82 6.30
C ASP A 92 26.75 18.57 5.96
N MET A 93 26.07 18.60 4.82
CA MET A 93 25.29 17.49 4.26
C MET A 93 26.06 16.72 3.16
N LYS A 94 27.19 17.22 2.68
CA LYS A 94 27.97 16.57 1.61
C LYS A 94 28.33 15.13 1.98
N GLY A 95 28.03 14.20 1.07
CA GLY A 95 28.25 12.76 1.26
C GLY A 95 27.19 12.03 2.09
N LYS A 96 26.21 12.75 2.67
CA LYS A 96 25.08 12.17 3.42
C LYS A 96 23.84 11.95 2.55
N ASP A 97 23.79 12.51 1.35
CA ASP A 97 22.69 12.40 0.38
C ASP A 97 22.31 10.93 0.09
N LYS A 98 23.31 10.06 -0.08
CA LYS A 98 23.08 8.61 -0.27
C LYS A 98 22.37 7.96 0.92
N ILE A 99 22.62 8.43 2.15
CA ILE A 99 21.97 7.93 3.36
C ILE A 99 20.54 8.46 3.45
N VAL A 100 20.28 9.69 3.03
CA VAL A 100 18.92 10.27 3.01
C VAL A 100 17.99 9.41 2.14
N PHE A 101 18.42 9.04 0.94
CA PHE A 101 17.56 8.34 -0.01
C PHE A 101 17.67 6.81 0.05
N GLY A 102 18.75 6.27 0.60
CA GLY A 102 19.00 4.82 0.62
C GLY A 102 18.91 4.23 -0.79
N ASN A 103 18.14 3.15 -0.95
CA ASN A 103 17.89 2.51 -2.23
C ASN A 103 16.52 2.88 -2.85
N ILE A 104 15.94 4.05 -2.54
CA ILE A 104 14.61 4.42 -3.07
C ILE A 104 14.54 4.49 -4.59
N HIS A 105 15.64 4.86 -5.26
CA HIS A 105 15.73 4.86 -6.73
C HIS A 105 15.55 3.46 -7.31
N GLN A 106 16.16 2.44 -6.67
CA GLN A 106 15.99 1.04 -7.09
C GLN A 106 14.54 0.58 -6.93
N ILE A 107 13.89 0.98 -5.83
CA ILE A 107 12.47 0.69 -5.61
C ILE A 107 11.64 1.34 -6.72
N TYR A 108 11.84 2.64 -6.95
CA TYR A 108 11.11 3.38 -7.96
C TYR A 108 11.21 2.77 -9.36
N ASP A 109 12.41 2.49 -9.85
CA ASP A 109 12.61 1.89 -11.19
C ASP A 109 11.87 0.56 -11.31
N TRP A 110 11.99 -0.33 -10.31
CA TRP A 110 11.31 -1.62 -10.36
C TRP A 110 9.79 -1.49 -10.37
N HIS A 111 9.24 -0.56 -9.58
CA HIS A 111 7.81 -0.32 -9.55
C HIS A 111 7.30 0.30 -10.86
N ARG A 112 7.96 1.35 -11.34
CA ARG A 112 7.60 2.07 -12.58
C ARG A 112 7.72 1.17 -13.81
N ASP A 113 8.86 0.51 -13.98
CA ASP A 113 9.22 -0.14 -15.25
C ASP A 113 8.66 -1.56 -15.36
N PHE A 114 8.27 -2.17 -14.23
CA PHE A 114 7.84 -3.57 -14.20
C PHE A 114 6.59 -3.82 -13.37
N PHE A 115 6.63 -3.55 -12.06
CA PHE A 115 5.60 -4.06 -11.15
C PHE A 115 4.22 -3.45 -11.40
N MET A 116 4.16 -2.14 -11.70
CA MET A 116 2.93 -1.43 -12.07
C MET A 116 2.24 -2.09 -13.27
N GLY A 117 2.99 -2.35 -14.34
CA GLY A 117 2.44 -2.97 -15.56
C GLY A 117 1.98 -4.41 -15.33
N GLU A 118 2.64 -5.17 -14.45
CA GLU A 118 2.18 -6.51 -14.07
C GLU A 118 0.91 -6.46 -13.20
N LEU A 119 0.76 -5.46 -12.33
CA LEU A 119 -0.46 -5.26 -11.55
C LEU A 119 -1.65 -4.83 -12.43
N GLU A 120 -1.42 -4.01 -13.45
CA GLU A 120 -2.48 -3.66 -14.42
C GLU A 120 -3.00 -4.88 -15.16
N LYS A 121 -2.12 -5.82 -15.54
CA LYS A 121 -2.53 -7.09 -16.16
C LYS A 121 -3.37 -7.97 -15.22
N CYS A 122 -3.25 -7.81 -13.90
CA CYS A 122 -4.11 -8.52 -12.97
C CYS A 122 -5.57 -8.04 -13.04
N LEU A 123 -5.86 -6.83 -13.53
CA LEU A 123 -7.25 -6.38 -13.70
C LEU A 123 -8.00 -7.23 -14.73
N GLU A 124 -7.30 -7.67 -15.77
CA GLU A 124 -7.84 -8.57 -16.80
C GLU A 124 -7.85 -10.02 -16.33
N ASP A 125 -6.82 -10.44 -15.58
CA ASP A 125 -6.69 -11.78 -15.03
C ASP A 125 -6.33 -11.75 -13.53
N PRO A 126 -7.34 -11.68 -12.63
CA PRO A 126 -7.14 -11.53 -11.20
C PRO A 126 -6.47 -12.71 -10.51
N ASP A 127 -6.48 -13.89 -11.12
CA ASP A 127 -5.92 -15.12 -10.53
C ASP A 127 -4.39 -15.11 -10.57
N ARG A 128 -3.78 -14.30 -11.44
CA ARG A 128 -2.32 -14.10 -11.52
C ARG A 128 -1.73 -13.37 -10.31
N LEU A 129 -2.55 -12.66 -9.53
CA LEU A 129 -2.07 -11.80 -8.45
C LEU A 129 -1.22 -12.56 -7.43
N GLY A 130 -1.67 -13.75 -6.99
CA GLY A 130 -0.90 -14.57 -6.05
C GLY A 130 0.48 -14.95 -6.59
N THR A 131 0.50 -15.47 -7.81
CA THR A 131 1.73 -15.87 -8.53
C THR A 131 2.70 -14.70 -8.72
N LEU A 132 2.19 -13.49 -8.98
CA LEU A 132 3.01 -12.29 -9.14
C LEU A 132 3.85 -12.02 -7.88
N PHE A 133 3.24 -12.06 -6.69
CA PHE A 133 3.94 -11.85 -5.43
C PHE A 133 4.90 -13.00 -5.10
N VAL A 134 4.49 -14.26 -5.34
CA VAL A 134 5.35 -15.43 -5.13
C VAL A 134 6.62 -15.36 -5.98
N LYS A 135 6.48 -15.09 -7.27
CA LYS A 135 7.60 -15.04 -8.22
C LYS A 135 8.60 -13.92 -7.88
N HIS A 136 8.16 -12.86 -7.22
CA HIS A 136 8.96 -11.66 -6.99
C HIS A 136 9.31 -11.41 -5.52
N GLU A 137 9.16 -12.41 -4.64
CA GLU A 137 9.58 -12.34 -3.24
C GLU A 137 10.99 -11.76 -3.07
N ARG A 138 11.96 -12.30 -3.84
CA ARG A 138 13.36 -11.86 -3.76
C ARG A 138 13.54 -10.39 -4.13
N ARG A 139 12.72 -9.84 -5.04
CA ARG A 139 12.76 -8.41 -5.40
C ARG A 139 12.25 -7.55 -4.25
N LEU A 140 11.20 -8.00 -3.56
CA LEU A 140 10.62 -7.30 -2.42
C LEU A 140 11.57 -7.18 -1.20
N HIS A 141 12.67 -7.96 -1.16
CA HIS A 141 13.73 -7.77 -0.16
C HIS A 141 14.43 -6.40 -0.25
N MET A 142 14.31 -5.66 -1.36
CA MET A 142 14.80 -4.28 -1.43
C MET A 142 14.18 -3.36 -0.37
N TYR A 143 12.95 -3.67 0.09
CA TYR A 143 12.30 -2.96 1.19
C TYR A 143 12.99 -3.18 2.54
N ILE A 144 13.62 -4.35 2.76
CA ILE A 144 14.37 -4.65 3.99
C ILE A 144 15.57 -3.72 4.09
N VAL A 145 16.31 -3.56 2.98
CA VAL A 145 17.45 -2.64 2.87
C VAL A 145 17.01 -1.20 3.13
N TYR A 146 15.90 -0.79 2.53
CA TYR A 146 15.34 0.55 2.74
C TYR A 146 14.97 0.79 4.20
N CYS A 147 14.26 -0.15 4.82
CA CYS A 147 13.81 -0.05 6.21
C CYS A 147 14.97 -0.06 7.21
N GLN A 148 16.04 -0.80 6.93
CA GLN A 148 17.27 -0.78 7.73
C GLN A 148 17.95 0.61 7.71
N ASN A 149 17.94 1.28 6.56
CA ASN A 149 18.52 2.62 6.41
C ASN A 149 17.62 3.75 6.95
N LYS A 150 16.30 3.52 7.01
CA LYS A 150 15.30 4.56 7.36
C LYS A 150 15.60 5.35 8.63
N PRO A 151 16.05 4.77 9.75
CA PRO A 151 16.38 5.55 10.95
C PRO A 151 17.53 6.55 10.74
N LYS A 152 18.53 6.20 9.92
CA LYS A 152 19.66 7.09 9.59
C LYS A 152 19.21 8.23 8.68
N SER A 153 18.39 7.91 7.68
CA SER A 153 17.73 8.89 6.82
C SER A 153 16.89 9.89 7.65
N GLU A 154 16.06 9.40 8.56
CA GLU A 154 15.24 10.25 9.45
C GLU A 154 16.06 11.23 10.27
N HIS A 155 17.16 10.76 10.86
CA HIS A 155 18.03 11.61 11.65
C HIS A 155 18.61 12.76 10.81
N ILE A 156 19.18 12.46 9.65
CA ILE A 156 19.75 13.48 8.76
C ILE A 156 18.66 14.43 8.27
N VAL A 157 17.52 13.91 7.78
CA VAL A 157 16.42 14.75 7.29
C VAL A 157 15.90 15.69 8.37
N SER A 158 15.83 15.25 9.63
CA SER A 158 15.36 16.09 10.73
C SER A 158 16.24 17.31 11.01
N GLU A 159 17.54 17.27 10.68
CA GLU A 159 18.45 18.40 10.83
C GLU A 159 18.21 19.49 9.77
N TYR A 160 17.63 19.12 8.62
CA TYR A 160 17.48 19.99 7.45
C TYR A 160 16.02 20.20 7.01
N ILE A 161 15.05 19.69 7.79
CA ILE A 161 13.64 19.63 7.39
C ILE A 161 13.04 21.03 7.20
N ASP A 162 13.28 21.92 8.16
CA ASP A 162 12.75 23.29 8.17
C ASP A 162 13.67 24.30 7.45
N THR A 163 14.77 23.83 6.86
CA THR A 163 15.76 24.65 6.14
C THR A 163 15.86 24.19 4.70
N TYR A 164 16.89 23.41 4.35
CA TYR A 164 17.19 23.01 2.98
C TYR A 164 16.04 22.28 2.30
N PHE A 165 15.35 21.37 3.00
CA PHE A 165 14.26 20.60 2.41
C PHE A 165 12.96 21.39 2.27
N GLU A 166 12.70 22.36 3.15
CA GLU A 166 11.56 23.28 3.01
C GLU A 166 11.78 24.23 1.81
N ASP A 167 12.98 24.80 1.67
CA ASP A 167 13.33 25.62 0.50
C ASP A 167 13.20 24.82 -0.80
N LEU A 168 13.67 23.58 -0.80
CA LEU A 168 13.59 22.71 -1.97
C LEU A 168 12.14 22.32 -2.29
N LYS A 169 11.32 22.02 -1.27
CA LYS A 169 9.87 21.76 -1.43
C LYS A 169 9.16 22.95 -2.06
N GLN A 170 9.40 24.17 -1.58
CA GLN A 170 8.77 25.39 -2.11
C GLN A 170 9.14 25.62 -3.57
N ARG A 171 10.42 25.45 -3.92
CA ARG A 171 10.90 25.61 -5.31
C ARG A 171 10.38 24.53 -6.26
N LEU A 172 10.14 23.32 -5.76
CA LEU A 172 9.50 22.24 -6.52
C LEU A 172 7.97 22.36 -6.57
N GLY A 173 7.37 23.25 -5.76
CA GLY A 173 5.91 23.40 -5.68
C GLY A 173 5.20 22.17 -5.11
N HIS A 174 5.90 21.34 -4.34
CA HIS A 174 5.34 20.10 -3.80
C HIS A 174 4.48 20.36 -2.56
N ARG A 175 3.32 19.68 -2.49
CA ARG A 175 2.42 19.79 -1.34
C ARG A 175 2.94 19.04 -0.10
N LEU A 176 3.46 17.84 -0.30
CA LEU A 176 3.95 16.95 0.77
C LEU A 176 5.37 17.32 1.20
N GLN A 177 5.70 17.12 2.47
CA GLN A 177 7.07 17.22 2.96
C GLN A 177 7.91 16.03 2.46
N ILE A 178 9.23 16.20 2.42
CA ILE A 178 10.12 15.09 2.04
C ILE A 178 9.98 13.89 2.99
N THR A 179 9.71 14.13 4.27
CA THR A 179 9.43 13.10 5.28
C THR A 179 8.19 12.27 4.93
N ASP A 180 7.13 12.92 4.43
CA ASP A 180 5.89 12.28 3.98
C ASP A 180 6.09 11.43 2.73
N LEU A 181 7.07 11.78 1.89
CA LEU A 181 7.44 11.01 0.72
C LEU A 181 8.33 9.81 1.08
N LEU A 182 9.35 10.02 1.92
CA LEU A 182 10.33 8.99 2.29
C LEU A 182 9.72 7.88 3.16
N ILE A 183 8.56 8.10 3.80
CA ILE A 183 7.86 7.04 4.55
C ILE A 183 7.03 6.12 3.64
N LYS A 184 6.74 6.51 2.40
CA LYS A 184 5.85 5.76 1.49
C LYS A 184 6.27 4.32 1.25
N PRO A 185 7.55 3.96 1.03
CA PRO A 185 7.93 2.56 0.87
C PRO A 185 7.60 1.69 2.10
N VAL A 186 7.77 2.24 3.31
CA VAL A 186 7.44 1.53 4.56
C VAL A 186 5.93 1.29 4.66
N GLN A 187 5.13 2.28 4.28
CA GLN A 187 3.68 2.16 4.25
C GLN A 187 3.22 1.16 3.17
N ARG A 188 3.81 1.21 1.99
CA ARG A 188 3.40 0.39 0.84
C ARG A 188 3.58 -1.10 1.11
N ILE A 189 4.72 -1.49 1.67
CA ILE A 189 4.98 -2.91 1.97
C ILE A 189 4.00 -3.48 3.01
N MET A 190 3.51 -2.64 3.93
CA MET A 190 2.44 -3.02 4.87
C MET A 190 1.07 -3.07 4.19
N LYS A 191 0.78 -2.14 3.28
CA LYS A 191 -0.51 -2.08 2.56
C LYS A 191 -0.73 -3.29 1.66
N TYR A 192 0.31 -3.83 1.01
CA TYR A 192 0.19 -5.09 0.25
C TYR A 192 -0.33 -6.25 1.09
N GLN A 193 0.13 -6.35 2.35
CA GLN A 193 -0.34 -7.38 3.27
C GLN A 193 -1.85 -7.28 3.51
N LEU A 194 -2.37 -6.06 3.72
CA LEU A 194 -3.78 -5.83 3.99
C LEU A 194 -4.64 -6.15 2.77
N LEU A 195 -4.25 -5.62 1.61
CA LEU A 195 -4.98 -5.81 0.36
C LEU A 195 -5.01 -7.27 -0.08
N LEU A 196 -3.88 -7.99 -0.01
CA LEU A 196 -3.86 -9.42 -0.37
C LEU A 196 -4.68 -10.27 0.60
N LYS A 197 -4.71 -9.94 1.90
CA LYS A 197 -5.57 -10.63 2.88
C LYS A 197 -7.05 -10.44 2.56
N ASP A 198 -7.47 -9.23 2.21
CA ASP A 198 -8.86 -8.97 1.83
C ASP A 198 -9.21 -9.63 0.49
N PHE A 199 -8.29 -9.60 -0.48
CA PHE A 199 -8.46 -10.29 -1.76
C PHE A 199 -8.60 -11.81 -1.56
N LEU A 200 -7.78 -12.43 -0.70
CA LEU A 200 -7.87 -13.85 -0.34
C LEU A 200 -9.18 -14.17 0.36
N LYS A 201 -9.60 -13.33 1.32
CA LYS A 201 -10.85 -13.50 2.03
C LYS A 201 -12.05 -13.54 1.09
N PHE A 202 -12.12 -12.65 0.11
CA PHE A 202 -13.22 -12.66 -0.86
C PHE A 202 -13.10 -13.79 -1.88
N SER A 203 -11.87 -14.17 -2.27
CA SER A 203 -11.63 -15.33 -3.16
C SER A 203 -12.13 -16.64 -2.53
N LYS A 204 -11.81 -16.89 -1.25
CA LYS A 204 -12.31 -18.05 -0.50
C LYS A 204 -13.83 -18.06 -0.37
N LYS A 205 -14.43 -16.91 -0.08
CA LYS A 205 -15.90 -16.78 0.02
C LYS A 205 -16.62 -16.98 -1.31
N ALA A 206 -15.95 -16.70 -2.43
CA ALA A 206 -16.44 -16.98 -3.77
C ALA A 206 -16.19 -18.43 -4.24
N GLY A 207 -15.52 -19.25 -3.42
CA GLY A 207 -15.20 -20.65 -3.76
C GLY A 207 -14.14 -20.80 -4.86
N LEU A 208 -13.26 -19.80 -5.01
CA LEU A 208 -12.17 -19.85 -6.00
C LEU A 208 -10.95 -20.57 -5.44
N ASP A 209 -10.16 -21.19 -6.33
CA ASP A 209 -8.84 -21.67 -5.96
C ASP A 209 -7.96 -20.50 -5.50
N SER A 210 -7.21 -20.73 -4.44
CA SER A 210 -6.44 -19.68 -3.76
C SER A 210 -5.08 -20.14 -3.25
N VAL A 211 -4.58 -21.30 -3.67
CA VAL A 211 -3.29 -21.85 -3.20
C VAL A 211 -2.13 -20.87 -3.43
N GLU A 212 -1.98 -20.33 -4.64
CA GLU A 212 -0.91 -19.36 -4.93
C GLU A 212 -1.12 -18.02 -4.23
N LEU A 213 -2.38 -17.64 -4.01
CA LEU A 213 -2.71 -16.41 -3.29
C LEU A 213 -2.40 -16.52 -1.79
N GLU A 214 -2.61 -17.70 -1.18
CA GLU A 214 -2.22 -17.98 0.20
C GLU A 214 -0.70 -17.84 0.39
N LYS A 215 0.09 -18.42 -0.53
CA LYS A 215 1.55 -18.25 -0.54
C LYS A 215 1.95 -16.78 -0.69
N GLY A 216 1.31 -16.04 -1.59
CA GLY A 216 1.54 -14.61 -1.75
C GLY A 216 1.26 -13.82 -0.47
N VAL A 217 0.17 -14.13 0.23
CA VAL A 217 -0.18 -13.52 1.53
C VAL A 217 0.86 -13.87 2.60
N GLU A 218 1.35 -15.11 2.64
CA GLU A 218 2.38 -15.53 3.58
C GLU A 218 3.66 -14.70 3.39
N ILE A 219 4.13 -14.56 2.15
CA ILE A 219 5.30 -13.74 1.80
C ILE A 219 5.08 -12.29 2.25
N MET A 220 3.91 -11.71 1.97
CA MET A 220 3.54 -10.36 2.43
C MET A 220 3.25 -10.26 3.93
N CYS A 221 3.29 -11.35 4.69
CA CYS A 221 3.37 -11.31 6.15
C CYS A 221 4.81 -11.40 6.67
N ILE A 222 5.70 -12.07 5.94
CA ILE A 222 7.11 -12.28 6.33
C ILE A 222 7.95 -11.04 6.01
N VAL A 223 7.84 -10.49 4.80
CA VAL A 223 8.68 -9.36 4.37
C VAL A 223 8.51 -8.14 5.28
N PRO A 224 7.29 -7.69 5.65
CA PRO A 224 7.13 -6.56 6.56
C PRO A 224 7.73 -6.82 7.96
N LYS A 225 7.64 -8.06 8.47
CA LYS A 225 8.28 -8.44 9.74
C LYS A 225 9.80 -8.31 9.66
N ARG A 226 10.42 -8.86 8.61
CA ARG A 226 11.87 -8.70 8.36
C ARG A 226 12.27 -7.23 8.24
N CYS A 227 11.44 -6.41 7.59
CA CYS A 227 11.65 -4.96 7.50
C CYS A 227 11.66 -4.31 8.89
N ASN A 228 10.69 -4.66 9.75
CA ASN A 228 10.61 -4.17 11.13
C ASN A 228 11.83 -4.61 11.96
N ASP A 229 12.24 -5.88 11.87
CA ASP A 229 13.38 -6.41 12.61
C ASP A 229 14.68 -5.68 12.19
N MET A 230 14.91 -5.52 10.89
CA MET A 230 16.10 -4.84 10.37
C MET A 230 16.07 -3.33 10.61
N MET A 231 14.88 -2.70 10.68
CA MET A 231 14.75 -1.32 11.10
C MET A 231 15.17 -1.13 12.56
N ASN A 232 14.86 -2.10 13.44
CA ASN A 232 15.33 -2.07 14.82
C ASN A 232 16.85 -2.29 14.92
N VAL A 233 17.42 -3.19 14.10
CA VAL A 233 18.88 -3.36 13.99
C VAL A 233 19.56 -2.06 13.54
N GLY A 234 18.98 -1.35 12.56
CA GLY A 234 19.51 -0.06 12.08
C GLY A 234 19.52 1.06 13.13
N ARG A 235 18.78 0.91 14.24
CA ARG A 235 18.78 1.83 15.39
C ARG A 235 19.86 1.51 16.42
N LEU A 236 20.46 0.31 16.37
CA LEU A 236 21.53 -0.07 17.28
C LEU A 236 22.81 0.69 16.88
N GLN A 237 23.20 1.67 17.68
CA GLN A 237 24.51 2.31 17.57
C GLN A 237 25.58 1.36 18.14
N GLY A 238 26.70 1.17 17.43
CA GLY A 238 27.93 0.60 18.02
C GLY A 238 28.42 -0.78 17.57
N PHE A 239 27.87 -1.40 16.52
CA PHE A 239 28.47 -2.62 15.95
C PHE A 239 29.38 -2.29 14.76
N ASP A 240 30.65 -2.04 15.05
CA ASP A 240 31.72 -2.18 14.05
C ASP A 240 31.87 -3.68 13.73
N VAL A 241 31.45 -4.06 12.52
CA VAL A 241 31.92 -5.32 11.93
C VAL A 241 33.32 -5.05 11.40
N ARG A 242 34.31 -5.33 12.24
CA ARG A 242 35.71 -5.41 11.83
C ARG A 242 35.92 -6.51 10.80
#